data_AF-M2QET8-F1
#
_entry.id   AF-M2QET8-F1
#
_cell.length_a   1.000
_cell.length_b   1.000
_cell.length_c   1.000
_cell.angle_alpha   90.00
_cell.angle_beta   90.00
_cell.angle_gamma   90.00
#
_symmetry.space_group_name_H-M   'P 1'
#
loop_
_entity.id
_entity.type
_entity.pdbx_description
1 polymer ?
#
loop_
_entity_poly.entity_id
_entity_poly.type
_entity_poly.pdbx_seq_one_letter_code
_entity_poly.pdbx_strand_id
1 'polypeptide(L)'
;MLPVLYTTVTLPTYAQIVDFASTLHLSTISVELGETQGPALASLVRHIWMGPTSTTPQDALSCGSLSWPVTLIHQIFDLCTSLHALALVNLAHAYWNRLQAKVPASVEQLTVGPIHGPIVLRTMRCAENLRTITSFDTFLPDWEVREIVVAPTIHRFRRFFSTSSVSRISFAFDQLPCLRDATSLREMQIVCAEEDQRVAEENLKILSDEFKDFIEDPRVKLVALSHKYKSNGNPDGFRLLYERWDIEIALHVT
;
A
#
# COMPACT_ATOMS: atom_id res chain seq x y z
N MET A 1 -13.73 25.54 7.88
CA MET A 1 -14.01 24.15 7.45
C MET A 1 -13.19 23.73 6.22
N LEU A 2 -11.92 24.16 6.10
CA LEU A 2 -10.97 23.71 5.07
C LEU A 2 -10.03 22.52 5.41
N PRO A 3 -9.77 22.11 6.69
CA PRO A 3 -8.74 21.10 6.97
C PRO A 3 -9.04 19.69 6.44
N VAL A 4 -10.32 19.32 6.34
CA VAL A 4 -10.73 17.95 5.98
C VAL A 4 -10.41 17.62 4.52
N LEU A 5 -10.46 18.61 3.62
CA LEU A 5 -10.28 18.40 2.18
C LEU A 5 -8.84 18.00 1.78
N TYR A 6 -7.85 18.30 2.62
CA TYR A 6 -6.44 18.02 2.33
C TYR A 6 -5.85 16.87 3.14
N THR A 7 -6.66 16.20 3.97
CA THR A 7 -6.19 15.10 4.82
C THR A 7 -5.81 13.87 3.98
N THR A 8 -6.63 13.55 2.98
CA THR A 8 -6.41 12.42 2.07
C THR A 8 -6.27 12.93 0.64
N VAL A 9 -5.18 12.56 -0.03
CA VAL A 9 -4.86 12.97 -1.39
C VAL A 9 -4.75 11.73 -2.28
N THR A 10 -5.44 11.73 -3.42
CA THR A 10 -5.41 10.64 -4.41
C THR A 10 -4.83 11.15 -5.71
N LEU A 11 -3.72 10.55 -6.16
CA LEU A 11 -2.91 10.96 -7.31
C LEU A 11 -2.82 9.80 -8.33
N PRO A 12 -3.89 9.53 -9.09
CA PRO A 12 -3.92 8.36 -9.97
C PRO A 12 -3.12 8.49 -11.25
N THR A 13 -2.75 9.71 -11.65
CA THR A 13 -2.05 9.97 -12.92
C THR A 13 -0.78 10.79 -12.72
N TYR A 14 0.10 10.74 -13.74
CA TYR A 14 1.31 11.57 -13.79
C TYR A 14 1.00 13.06 -13.59
N ALA A 15 0.02 13.58 -14.33
CA ALA A 15 -0.35 14.99 -14.31
C ALA A 15 -0.74 15.44 -12.89
N GLN A 16 -1.54 14.63 -12.19
CA GLN A 16 -1.93 14.95 -10.82
C GLN A 16 -0.76 14.94 -9.84
N ILE A 17 0.22 14.04 -10.00
CA ILE A 17 1.44 14.08 -9.18
C ILE A 17 2.22 15.38 -9.42
N VAL A 18 2.35 15.80 -10.68
CA VAL A 18 3.02 17.07 -11.04
C VAL A 18 2.27 18.26 -10.45
N ASP A 19 0.97 18.36 -10.70
CA ASP A 19 0.13 19.47 -10.24
C ASP A 19 0.14 19.58 -8.71
N PHE A 20 0.08 18.44 -8.02
CA PHE A 20 0.17 18.40 -6.56
C PHE A 20 1.54 18.86 -6.06
N ALA A 21 2.64 18.37 -6.64
CA ALA A 21 3.98 18.81 -6.27
C ALA A 21 4.18 20.32 -6.47
N SER A 22 3.71 20.86 -7.61
CA SER A 22 3.73 22.30 -7.89
C SER A 22 2.90 23.09 -6.87
N THR A 23 1.72 22.59 -6.52
CA THR A 23 0.84 23.21 -5.52
C THR A 23 1.48 23.25 -4.13
N LEU A 24 2.12 22.15 -3.70
CA LEU A 24 2.85 22.10 -2.43
C LEU A 24 4.00 23.11 -2.39
N HIS A 25 4.73 23.23 -3.50
CA HIS A 25 5.86 24.17 -3.59
C HIS A 25 5.39 25.63 -3.51
N LEU A 26 4.36 26.00 -4.28
CA LEU A 26 3.78 27.34 -4.25
C LEU A 26 3.22 27.69 -2.86
N SER A 27 2.53 26.74 -2.22
CA SER A 27 2.04 26.92 -0.85
C SER A 27 3.18 27.14 0.16
N THR A 28 4.31 26.48 -0.03
CA THR A 28 5.47 26.64 0.88
C THR A 28 6.06 28.04 0.74
N ILE A 29 6.23 28.51 -0.51
CA ILE A 29 6.74 29.86 -0.81
C ILE A 29 5.81 30.94 -0.23
N SER A 30 4.49 30.85 -0.43
CA SER A 30 3.55 31.85 0.11
C SER A 30 3.50 31.88 1.63
N VAL A 31 3.78 30.76 2.32
CA VAL A 31 3.92 30.75 3.79
C VAL A 31 5.24 31.41 4.21
N GLU A 32 6.34 31.12 3.52
CA GLU A 32 7.66 31.74 3.79
C GLU A 32 7.66 33.26 3.55
N LEU A 33 6.92 33.72 2.54
CA LEU A 33 6.73 35.15 2.24
C LEU A 33 5.74 35.85 3.18
N GLY A 34 5.11 35.12 4.11
CA GLY A 34 4.15 35.68 5.07
C GLY A 34 2.80 36.08 4.46
N GLU A 35 2.50 35.62 3.24
CA GLU A 35 1.27 35.95 2.51
C GLU A 35 0.06 35.17 3.03
N THR A 36 0.28 34.05 3.73
CA THR A 36 -0.77 33.18 4.25
C THR A 36 -0.64 32.96 5.76
N GLN A 37 -1.68 33.30 6.51
CA GLN A 37 -1.81 32.97 7.94
C GLN A 37 -2.44 31.58 8.09
N GLY A 38 -1.64 30.52 7.98
CA GLY A 38 -2.10 29.14 8.17
C GLY A 38 -0.98 28.11 8.05
N PRO A 39 -1.21 26.86 8.53
CA PRO A 39 -0.26 25.77 8.34
C PRO A 39 -0.07 25.49 6.84
N ALA A 40 1.17 25.25 6.41
CA ALA A 40 1.47 24.92 5.02
C ALA A 40 0.67 23.68 4.59
N LEU A 41 0.14 23.66 3.35
CA LEU A 41 -0.72 22.58 2.87
C LEU A 41 -0.12 21.19 3.11
N ALA A 42 1.19 21.05 2.93
CA ALA A 42 1.92 19.80 3.14
C ALA A 42 1.77 19.23 4.56
N SER A 43 1.66 20.09 5.57
CA SER A 43 1.50 19.68 6.98
C SER A 43 0.09 19.15 7.31
N LEU A 44 -0.89 19.41 6.43
CA LEU A 44 -2.26 18.92 6.58
C LEU A 44 -2.46 17.55 5.94
N VAL A 45 -1.55 17.12 5.06
CA VAL A 45 -1.66 15.86 4.33
C VAL A 45 -1.27 14.69 5.23
N ARG A 46 -2.24 13.79 5.47
CA ARG A 46 -2.09 12.61 6.34
C ARG A 46 -2.06 11.32 5.54
N HIS A 47 -2.72 11.26 4.39
CA HIS A 47 -2.83 10.05 3.58
C HIS A 47 -2.61 10.37 2.11
N ILE A 48 -1.76 9.60 1.44
CA ILE A 48 -1.52 9.74 0.00
C ILE A 48 -1.67 8.38 -0.67
N TRP A 49 -2.48 8.36 -1.73
CA TRP A 49 -2.49 7.30 -2.73
C TRP A 49 -1.84 7.80 -4.01
N MET A 50 -0.79 7.14 -4.49
CA MET A 50 -0.20 7.38 -5.81
C MET A 50 -0.30 6.13 -6.67
N GLY A 51 -0.88 6.27 -7.86
CA GLY A 51 -1.08 5.16 -8.80
C GLY A 51 -2.55 4.92 -9.14
N PRO A 52 -2.83 4.05 -10.11
CA PRO A 52 -4.17 3.88 -10.66
C PRO A 52 -5.19 3.43 -9.59
N THR A 53 -6.40 3.98 -9.66
CA THR A 53 -7.55 3.53 -8.85
C THR A 53 -8.43 2.53 -9.59
N SER A 54 -8.09 2.21 -10.84
CA SER A 54 -8.78 1.25 -11.70
C SER A 54 -7.83 0.71 -12.75
N THR A 55 -8.09 -0.49 -13.27
CA THR A 55 -7.38 -1.03 -14.46
C THR A 55 -7.72 -0.30 -15.76
N THR A 56 -8.72 0.60 -15.76
CA THR A 56 -9.00 1.46 -16.92
C THR A 56 -7.78 2.35 -17.20
N PRO A 57 -7.30 2.46 -18.44
CA PRO A 57 -6.15 3.30 -18.76
C PRO A 57 -6.42 4.76 -18.36
N GLN A 58 -5.81 5.18 -17.27
CA GLN A 58 -5.68 6.56 -16.86
C GLN A 58 -4.19 6.85 -16.98
N ASP A 59 -3.81 7.66 -17.97
CA ASP A 59 -2.46 7.85 -18.50
C ASP A 59 -1.21 7.63 -17.59
N ALA A 60 -0.15 7.17 -18.28
CA ALA A 60 1.29 7.24 -17.97
C ALA A 60 1.88 6.49 -16.74
N LEU A 61 1.08 6.06 -15.76
CA LEU A 61 1.60 5.33 -14.58
C LEU A 61 1.39 3.81 -14.68
N SER A 62 1.83 3.21 -15.79
CA SER A 62 1.84 1.75 -15.95
C SER A 62 3.07 1.11 -15.30
N CYS A 63 2.96 -0.13 -14.83
CA CYS A 63 4.10 -0.93 -14.42
C CYS A 63 5.04 -1.12 -15.62
N GLY A 64 6.25 -0.54 -15.53
CA GLY A 64 7.23 -0.50 -16.63
C GLY A 64 7.35 0.86 -17.33
N SER A 65 6.44 1.80 -17.06
CA SER A 65 6.58 3.18 -17.53
C SER A 65 7.80 3.85 -16.90
N LEU A 66 8.62 4.51 -17.73
CA LEU A 66 9.72 5.35 -17.25
C LEU A 66 9.25 6.76 -16.84
N SER A 67 7.95 7.04 -16.93
CA SER A 67 7.39 8.37 -16.75
C SER A 67 7.10 8.71 -15.30
N TRP A 68 7.33 7.81 -14.34
CA TRP A 68 7.14 8.13 -12.92
C TRP A 68 8.00 9.33 -12.51
N PRO A 69 7.41 10.43 -11.99
CA PRO A 69 8.14 11.65 -11.67
C PRO A 69 8.84 11.52 -10.31
N VAL A 70 9.80 10.60 -10.21
CA VAL A 70 10.48 10.21 -8.95
C VAL A 70 11.01 11.41 -8.17
N THR A 71 11.59 12.39 -8.87
CA THR A 71 12.11 13.61 -8.24
C THR A 71 11.01 14.43 -7.57
N LEU A 72 9.83 14.54 -8.18
CA LEU A 72 8.69 15.24 -7.59
C LEU A 72 8.10 14.45 -6.42
N ILE A 73 8.08 13.12 -6.52
CA ILE A 73 7.64 12.26 -5.41
C ILE A 73 8.56 12.42 -4.19
N HIS A 74 9.89 12.52 -4.39
CA HIS A 74 10.81 12.87 -3.30
C HIS A 74 10.44 14.19 -2.64
N GLN A 75 10.18 15.23 -3.44
CA GLN A 75 9.79 16.54 -2.92
C GLN A 75 8.48 16.48 -2.13
N ILE A 76 7.49 15.75 -2.63
CA ILE A 76 6.24 15.49 -1.91
C ILE A 76 6.53 14.82 -0.56
N PHE A 77 7.37 13.79 -0.52
CA PHE A 77 7.73 13.11 0.73
C PHE A 77 8.48 14.01 1.70
N ASP A 78 9.41 14.84 1.22
CA ASP A 78 10.16 15.75 2.08
C ASP A 78 9.26 16.87 2.66
N LEU A 79 8.22 17.30 1.94
CA LEU A 79 7.28 18.34 2.39
C LEU A 79 6.17 17.78 3.30
N CYS A 80 5.61 16.61 2.98
CA CYS A 80 4.49 16.00 3.71
C CYS A 80 4.95 15.25 4.97
N THR A 81 5.51 15.99 5.93
CA THR A 81 6.09 15.46 7.18
C THR A 81 5.08 14.86 8.15
N SER A 82 3.79 15.05 7.88
CA SER A 82 2.66 14.59 8.68
C SER A 82 1.98 13.34 8.10
N LEU A 83 2.59 12.69 7.10
CA LEU A 83 2.00 11.56 6.39
C LEU A 83 1.96 10.28 7.26
N HIS A 84 0.78 9.71 7.49
CA HIS A 84 0.57 8.46 8.23
C HIS A 84 0.32 7.25 7.33
N ALA A 85 -0.38 7.43 6.20
CA ALA A 85 -0.67 6.34 5.27
C ALA A 85 -0.17 6.67 3.86
N LEU A 86 0.58 5.76 3.26
CA LEU A 86 1.12 5.89 1.91
C LEU A 86 0.81 4.64 1.10
N ALA A 87 0.15 4.83 -0.04
CA ALA A 87 0.01 3.81 -1.07
C ALA A 87 0.81 4.21 -2.32
N LEU A 88 1.71 3.34 -2.77
CA LEU A 88 2.47 3.46 -4.01
C LEU A 88 2.12 2.26 -4.91
N VAL A 89 1.17 2.48 -5.80
CA VAL A 89 0.53 1.42 -6.57
C VAL A 89 0.99 1.47 -8.03
N ASN A 90 1.28 0.30 -8.61
CA ASN A 90 1.75 0.14 -9.99
C ASN A 90 3.10 0.83 -10.29
N LEU A 91 3.90 1.08 -9.26
CA LEU A 91 5.23 1.67 -9.36
C LEU A 91 6.23 0.66 -9.90
N ALA A 92 6.99 1.01 -10.93
CA ALA A 92 8.03 0.12 -11.46
C ALA A 92 9.11 -0.18 -10.41
N HIS A 93 9.54 -1.45 -10.29
CA HIS A 93 10.56 -1.91 -9.34
C HIS A 93 11.80 -0.99 -9.30
N ALA A 94 12.33 -0.56 -10.45
CA ALA A 94 13.51 0.31 -10.51
C ALA A 94 13.36 1.63 -9.71
N TYR A 95 12.13 2.12 -9.54
CA TYR A 95 11.85 3.34 -8.78
C TYR A 95 11.61 3.07 -7.30
N TRP A 96 11.07 1.91 -6.93
CA TRP A 96 10.88 1.55 -5.52
C TRP A 96 12.20 1.63 -4.73
N ASN A 97 13.27 1.09 -5.28
CA ASN A 97 14.59 1.12 -4.65
C ASN A 97 15.12 2.55 -4.40
N ARG A 98 14.68 3.52 -5.22
CA ARG A 98 15.04 4.94 -5.07
C ARG A 98 14.16 5.67 -4.06
N LEU A 99 12.91 5.22 -3.90
CA LEU A 99 11.88 5.86 -3.09
C LEU A 99 11.82 5.34 -1.64
N GLN A 100 12.09 4.05 -1.39
CA GLN A 100 11.82 3.43 -0.08
C GLN A 100 12.54 4.11 1.09
N ALA A 101 13.79 4.53 0.89
CA ALA A 101 14.57 5.25 1.91
C ALA A 101 14.14 6.72 2.11
N LYS A 102 13.22 7.21 1.27
CA LYS A 102 12.67 8.56 1.31
C LYS A 102 11.24 8.61 1.84
N VAL A 103 10.60 7.46 2.08
CA VAL A 103 9.28 7.41 2.71
C VAL A 103 9.33 8.17 4.04
N PRO A 104 8.41 9.12 4.30
CA PRO A 104 8.45 9.97 5.50
C PRO A 104 8.42 9.15 6.79
N ALA A 105 9.20 9.57 7.80
CA ALA A 105 9.33 8.84 9.05
C ALA A 105 8.00 8.67 9.82
N SER A 106 7.04 9.57 9.60
CA SER A 106 5.69 9.55 10.18
C SER A 106 4.79 8.44 9.64
N VAL A 107 5.18 7.75 8.56
CA VAL A 107 4.33 6.74 7.92
C VAL A 107 4.18 5.52 8.82
N GLU A 108 2.93 5.19 9.12
CA GLU A 108 2.50 4.05 9.92
C GLU A 108 1.88 2.94 9.05
N GLN A 109 1.37 3.28 7.87
CA GLN A 109 0.75 2.33 6.94
C GLN A 109 1.34 2.46 5.54
N LEU A 110 1.84 1.35 5.00
CA LEU A 110 2.42 1.29 3.67
C LEU A 110 1.70 0.25 2.81
N THR A 111 1.20 0.67 1.66
CA THR A 111 0.65 -0.21 0.61
C THR A 111 1.52 -0.11 -0.64
N VAL A 112 1.99 -1.23 -1.15
CA VAL A 112 2.84 -1.27 -2.36
C VAL A 112 2.44 -2.42 -3.29
N GLY A 113 2.58 -2.20 -4.60
CA GLY A 113 2.38 -3.21 -5.64
C GLY A 113 1.41 -2.80 -6.74
N PRO A 114 1.19 -3.60 -7.80
CA PRO A 114 1.83 -4.88 -8.08
C PRO A 114 3.30 -4.72 -8.45
N ILE A 115 4.04 -5.82 -8.37
CA ILE A 115 5.41 -5.96 -8.89
C ILE A 115 6.32 -4.82 -8.41
N HIS A 116 6.61 -4.83 -7.11
CA HIS A 116 7.59 -3.92 -6.51
C HIS A 116 8.90 -4.66 -6.20
N GLY A 117 9.98 -3.90 -5.95
CA GLY A 117 11.22 -4.48 -5.42
C GLY A 117 11.11 -4.86 -3.96
N PRO A 118 12.13 -5.50 -3.38
CA PRO A 118 12.07 -5.88 -1.98
C PRO A 118 11.85 -4.69 -1.05
N ILE A 119 10.96 -4.84 -0.07
CA ILE A 119 10.77 -3.91 1.04
C ILE A 119 11.87 -4.20 2.06
N VAL A 120 12.89 -3.33 2.12
CA VAL A 120 14.02 -3.51 3.04
C VAL A 120 13.83 -2.57 4.23
N LEU A 121 13.12 -3.03 5.26
CA LEU A 121 12.66 -2.21 6.39
C LEU A 121 13.79 -1.43 7.05
N ARG A 122 14.95 -2.06 7.27
CA ARG A 122 16.13 -1.39 7.86
C ARG A 122 16.64 -0.16 7.10
N THR A 123 16.26 0.02 5.83
CA THR A 123 16.63 1.19 5.02
C THR A 123 15.58 2.29 5.01
N MET A 124 14.38 2.01 5.52
CA MET A 124 13.25 2.92 5.51
C MET A 124 13.28 3.83 6.74
N ARG A 125 13.10 5.13 6.55
CA ARG A 125 13.02 6.11 7.65
C ARG A 125 11.80 5.88 8.55
N CYS A 126 10.74 5.29 8.01
CA CYS A 126 9.51 5.01 8.73
C CYS A 126 9.54 3.68 9.52
N ALA A 127 10.62 2.90 9.49
CA ALA A 127 10.63 1.54 10.03
C ALA A 127 10.20 1.45 11.51
N GLU A 128 10.56 2.45 12.32
CA GLU A 128 10.23 2.50 13.75
C GLU A 128 8.75 2.82 14.01
N ASN A 129 8.10 3.53 13.08
CA ASN A 129 6.69 3.94 13.18
C ASN A 129 5.76 3.04 12.38
N LEU A 130 6.27 2.30 11.40
CA LEU A 130 5.48 1.44 10.55
C LEU A 130 4.75 0.39 11.40
N ARG A 131 3.43 0.27 11.19
CA ARG A 131 2.52 -0.66 11.91
C ARG A 131 1.85 -1.63 10.96
N THR A 132 1.53 -1.18 9.74
CA THR A 132 0.81 -1.96 8.75
C THR A 132 1.54 -1.96 7.42
N ILE A 133 1.72 -3.14 6.84
CA ILE A 133 2.20 -3.31 5.46
C ILE A 133 1.15 -4.08 4.67
N THR A 134 0.82 -3.58 3.48
CA THR A 134 0.02 -4.30 2.49
C THR A 134 0.85 -4.47 1.21
N SER A 135 1.13 -5.72 0.87
CA SER A 135 1.70 -6.07 -0.44
C SER A 135 0.56 -6.44 -1.39
N PHE A 136 0.50 -5.83 -2.56
CA PHE A 136 -0.50 -6.11 -3.57
C PHE A 136 0.13 -6.88 -4.74
N ASP A 137 -0.43 -8.04 -5.12
CA ASP A 137 -0.09 -8.84 -6.32
C ASP A 137 1.39 -8.98 -6.64
N THR A 138 2.20 -9.17 -5.61
CA THR A 138 3.65 -9.19 -5.72
C THR A 138 4.22 -10.44 -5.08
N PHE A 139 5.28 -10.95 -5.71
CA PHE A 139 6.07 -12.02 -5.12
C PHE A 139 7.02 -11.40 -4.10
N LEU A 140 7.02 -11.94 -2.89
CA LEU A 140 7.95 -11.56 -1.83
C LEU A 140 8.81 -12.79 -1.50
N PRO A 141 10.15 -12.69 -1.55
CA PRO A 141 11.02 -13.76 -1.09
C PRO A 141 10.88 -14.00 0.42
N ASP A 142 11.17 -15.21 0.87
CA ASP A 142 10.96 -15.64 2.26
C ASP A 142 11.71 -14.80 3.29
N TRP A 143 12.92 -14.35 2.94
CA TRP A 143 13.71 -13.50 3.82
C TRP A 143 13.04 -12.14 4.06
N GLU A 144 12.36 -11.59 3.04
CA GLU A 144 11.67 -10.30 3.14
C GLU A 144 10.42 -10.46 4.00
N VAL A 145 9.65 -11.52 3.77
CA VAL A 145 8.48 -11.82 4.61
C VAL A 145 8.88 -12.06 6.05
N ARG A 146 9.98 -12.79 6.29
CA ARG A 146 10.52 -12.96 7.63
C ARG A 146 10.92 -11.63 8.26
N GLU A 147 11.64 -10.75 7.54
CA GLU A 147 12.01 -9.42 8.03
C GLU A 147 10.77 -8.61 8.46
N ILE A 148 9.71 -8.62 7.65
CA ILE A 148 8.45 -7.94 7.95
C ILE A 148 7.75 -8.55 9.18
N VAL A 149 7.63 -9.87 9.22
CA VAL A 149 6.85 -10.59 10.23
C VAL A 149 7.48 -10.52 11.61
N VAL A 150 8.82 -10.54 11.69
CA VAL A 150 9.54 -10.46 12.98
C VAL A 150 9.84 -9.03 13.43
N ALA A 151 9.53 -8.03 12.60
CA ALA A 151 9.81 -6.63 12.92
C ALA A 151 8.98 -6.18 14.16
N PRO A 152 9.63 -5.61 15.20
CA PRO A 152 8.99 -5.33 16.48
C PRO A 152 7.88 -4.27 16.42
N THR A 153 7.80 -3.53 15.32
CA THR A 153 6.90 -2.42 15.10
C THR A 153 5.67 -2.80 14.26
N ILE A 154 5.77 -3.88 13.48
CA ILE A 154 4.72 -4.33 12.57
C ILE A 154 3.68 -5.13 13.36
N HIS A 155 2.42 -4.69 13.26
CA HIS A 155 1.28 -5.32 13.92
C HIS A 155 0.37 -6.02 12.93
N ARG A 156 0.31 -5.53 11.69
CA ARG A 156 -0.48 -6.12 10.61
C ARG A 156 0.35 -6.25 9.35
N PHE A 157 0.34 -7.45 8.77
CA PHE A 157 0.88 -7.69 7.44
C PHE A 157 -0.20 -8.30 6.56
N ARG A 158 -0.45 -7.70 5.40
CA ARG A 158 -1.45 -8.14 4.44
C ARG A 158 -0.80 -8.51 3.12
N ARG A 159 -1.08 -9.73 2.65
CA ARG A 159 -0.83 -10.20 1.29
C ARG A 159 -2.14 -10.14 0.51
N PHE A 160 -2.26 -9.18 -0.39
CA PHE A 160 -3.45 -8.98 -1.21
C PHE A 160 -3.23 -9.53 -2.61
N PHE A 161 -4.04 -10.50 -3.01
CA PHE A 161 -4.02 -11.10 -4.34
C PHE A 161 -5.31 -10.76 -5.09
N SER A 162 -5.21 -10.08 -6.23
CA SER A 162 -6.37 -9.78 -7.08
C SER A 162 -6.65 -10.82 -8.16
N THR A 163 -5.78 -11.82 -8.28
CA THR A 163 -5.85 -12.87 -9.30
C THR A 163 -6.09 -14.25 -8.72
N SER A 164 -6.77 -15.09 -9.51
CA SER A 164 -7.31 -16.40 -9.13
C SER A 164 -6.34 -17.57 -9.09
N SER A 165 -5.06 -17.30 -9.23
CA SER A 165 -4.07 -18.37 -9.30
C SER A 165 -3.78 -18.90 -7.89
N VAL A 166 -4.34 -20.06 -7.56
CA VAL A 166 -4.06 -20.80 -6.31
C VAL A 166 -2.55 -20.93 -6.08
N SER A 167 -1.76 -21.16 -7.14
CA SER A 167 -0.31 -21.24 -7.04
C SER A 167 0.39 -19.92 -6.71
N ARG A 168 -0.21 -18.76 -7.02
CA ARG A 168 0.32 -17.46 -6.56
C ARG A 168 0.01 -17.22 -5.10
N ILE A 169 -1.18 -17.64 -4.65
CA ILE A 169 -1.63 -17.50 -3.27
C ILE A 169 -0.87 -18.46 -2.36
N SER A 170 -0.55 -19.68 -2.83
CA SER A 170 0.16 -20.70 -2.06
C SER A 170 1.51 -20.20 -1.52
N PHE A 171 2.20 -19.32 -2.25
CA PHE A 171 3.44 -18.70 -1.75
C PHE A 171 3.24 -17.94 -0.41
N ALA A 172 2.08 -17.33 -0.17
CA ALA A 172 1.80 -16.71 1.13
C ALA A 172 1.56 -17.75 2.22
N PHE A 173 1.01 -18.93 1.87
CA PHE A 173 0.81 -20.04 2.80
C PHE A 173 2.13 -20.72 3.17
N ASP A 174 3.02 -20.93 2.20
CA ASP A 174 4.38 -21.46 2.41
C ASP A 174 5.20 -20.64 3.42
N GLN A 175 4.85 -19.36 3.57
CA GLN A 175 5.54 -18.41 4.42
C GLN A 175 4.93 -18.32 5.83
N LEU A 176 3.78 -18.92 6.11
CA LEU A 176 3.17 -18.93 7.45
C LEU A 176 4.09 -19.48 8.57
N PRO A 177 5.02 -20.43 8.34
CA PRO A 177 5.95 -20.88 9.39
C PRO A 177 6.76 -19.75 10.03
N CYS A 178 6.99 -18.62 9.34
CA CYS A 178 7.74 -17.49 9.90
C CYS A 178 7.02 -16.79 11.07
N LEU A 179 5.71 -17.01 11.25
CA LEU A 179 4.93 -16.46 12.35
C LEU A 179 5.40 -16.96 13.73
N ARG A 180 6.07 -18.13 13.78
CA ARG A 180 6.63 -18.66 15.03
C ARG A 180 7.64 -17.73 15.68
N ASP A 181 8.35 -16.94 14.87
CA ASP A 181 9.35 -15.98 15.33
C ASP A 181 8.76 -14.57 15.59
N ALA A 182 7.49 -14.36 15.27
CA ALA A 182 6.86 -13.05 15.36
C ALA A 182 6.44 -12.73 16.81
N THR A 183 6.90 -11.58 17.32
CA THR A 183 6.65 -11.15 18.71
C THR A 183 5.62 -10.03 18.81
N SER A 184 5.54 -9.18 17.79
CA SER A 184 4.69 -7.97 17.72
C SER A 184 3.49 -8.14 16.79
N LEU A 185 3.62 -9.01 15.77
CA LEU A 185 2.60 -9.20 14.75
C LEU A 185 1.31 -9.75 15.39
N ARG A 186 0.23 -9.00 15.23
CA ARG A 186 -1.11 -9.36 15.72
C ARG A 186 -1.95 -10.00 14.62
N GLU A 187 -1.65 -9.68 13.36
CA GLU A 187 -2.47 -10.09 12.23
C GLU A 187 -1.66 -10.30 10.95
N MET A 188 -1.80 -11.49 10.36
CA MET A 188 -1.34 -11.85 9.02
C MET A 188 -2.57 -12.10 8.15
N GLN A 189 -2.91 -11.16 7.26
CA GLN A 189 -4.04 -11.30 6.36
C GLN A 189 -3.60 -11.85 5.00
N ILE A 190 -4.22 -12.94 4.55
CA ILE A 190 -4.12 -13.42 3.17
C ILE A 190 -5.47 -13.12 2.50
N VAL A 191 -5.47 -12.14 1.60
CA VAL A 191 -6.68 -11.70 0.90
C VAL A 191 -6.66 -12.31 -0.50
N CYS A 192 -7.71 -13.06 -0.83
CA CYS A 192 -7.98 -13.56 -2.18
C CYS A 192 -9.19 -12.82 -2.73
N ALA A 193 -9.02 -12.09 -3.82
CA ALA A 193 -10.10 -11.43 -4.52
C ALA A 193 -10.36 -12.10 -5.87
N GLU A 194 -11.61 -12.52 -6.06
CA GLU A 194 -12.10 -13.26 -7.23
C GLU A 194 -13.31 -12.60 -7.85
N GLU A 195 -13.75 -13.03 -9.03
CA GLU A 195 -15.01 -12.52 -9.59
C GLU A 195 -16.22 -12.82 -8.69
N ASP A 196 -16.24 -14.02 -8.11
CA ASP A 196 -17.24 -14.46 -7.14
C ASP A 196 -16.52 -14.74 -5.80
N GLN A 197 -17.07 -14.20 -4.72
CA GLN A 197 -16.55 -14.41 -3.37
C GLN A 197 -16.50 -15.90 -3.02
N ARG A 198 -17.44 -16.71 -3.51
CA ARG A 198 -17.46 -18.16 -3.28
C ARG A 198 -16.24 -18.85 -3.86
N VAL A 199 -15.79 -18.42 -5.04
CA VAL A 199 -14.58 -18.95 -5.67
C VAL A 199 -13.35 -18.58 -4.84
N ALA A 200 -13.30 -17.36 -4.30
CA ALA A 200 -12.22 -16.95 -3.39
C ALA A 200 -12.23 -17.80 -2.10
N GLU A 201 -13.41 -18.07 -1.54
CA GLU A 201 -13.57 -18.93 -0.36
C GLU A 201 -13.11 -20.36 -0.65
N GLU A 202 -13.48 -20.94 -1.79
CA GLU A 202 -13.06 -22.28 -2.21
C GLU A 202 -11.54 -22.37 -2.40
N ASN A 203 -10.94 -21.39 -3.07
CA ASN A 203 -9.50 -21.34 -3.29
C ASN A 203 -8.72 -21.22 -1.96
N LEU A 204 -9.18 -20.35 -1.06
CA LEU A 204 -8.60 -20.23 0.28
C LEU A 204 -8.81 -21.50 1.10
N LYS A 205 -9.95 -22.18 0.94
CA LYS A 205 -10.24 -23.44 1.64
C LYS A 205 -9.29 -24.56 1.23
N ILE A 206 -9.06 -24.74 -0.08
CA ILE A 206 -8.13 -25.75 -0.62
C ILE A 206 -6.75 -25.59 0.04
N LEU A 207 -6.23 -24.36 0.07
CA LEU A 207 -4.94 -24.07 0.70
C LEU A 207 -4.99 -24.22 2.22
N SER A 208 -6.09 -23.81 2.87
CA SER A 208 -6.22 -23.99 4.32
C SER A 208 -6.23 -25.46 4.74
N ASP A 209 -6.75 -26.34 3.89
CA ASP A 209 -6.77 -27.78 4.15
C ASP A 209 -5.37 -28.41 4.04
N GLU A 210 -4.50 -27.86 3.20
CA GLU A 210 -3.11 -28.28 3.04
C GLU A 210 -2.21 -27.76 4.19
N PHE A 211 -2.47 -26.54 4.68
CA PHE A 211 -1.65 -25.84 5.68
C PHE A 211 -2.31 -25.73 7.07
N LYS A 212 -3.11 -26.73 7.47
CA LYS A 212 -3.93 -26.71 8.70
C LYS A 212 -3.16 -26.27 9.95
N ASP A 213 -1.99 -26.86 10.16
CA ASP A 213 -1.14 -26.59 11.34
C ASP A 213 -0.77 -25.11 11.51
N PHE A 214 -0.77 -24.34 10.43
CA PHE A 214 -0.43 -22.92 10.45
C PHE A 214 -1.65 -22.00 10.43
N ILE A 215 -2.76 -22.44 9.83
CA ILE A 215 -4.01 -21.66 9.77
C ILE A 215 -4.72 -21.60 11.13
N GLU A 216 -4.45 -22.55 12.02
CA GLU A 216 -4.95 -22.51 13.40
C GLU A 216 -4.31 -21.39 14.25
N ASP A 217 -3.21 -20.77 13.80
CA ASP A 217 -2.65 -19.60 14.47
C ASP A 217 -3.67 -18.45 14.48
N PRO A 218 -4.06 -17.92 15.66
CA PRO A 218 -5.11 -16.92 15.77
C PRO A 218 -4.78 -15.59 15.07
N ARG A 219 -3.51 -15.36 14.73
CA ARG A 219 -3.05 -14.17 13.98
C ARG A 219 -3.34 -14.30 12.49
N VAL A 220 -3.50 -15.51 11.95
CA VAL A 220 -3.79 -15.70 10.53
C VAL A 220 -5.26 -15.41 10.25
N LYS A 221 -5.51 -14.63 9.19
CA LYS A 221 -6.85 -14.30 8.70
C LYS A 221 -6.91 -14.51 7.20
N LEU A 222 -7.80 -15.40 6.78
CA LEU A 222 -8.12 -15.62 5.37
C LEU A 222 -9.31 -14.74 5.00
N VAL A 223 -9.18 -13.92 3.97
CA VAL A 223 -10.21 -12.97 3.56
C VAL A 223 -10.55 -13.20 2.10
N ALA A 224 -11.77 -13.68 1.86
CA ALA A 224 -12.32 -13.81 0.52
C ALA A 224 -13.07 -12.53 0.14
N LEU A 225 -12.78 -11.98 -1.03
CA LEU A 225 -13.46 -10.82 -1.59
C LEU A 225 -13.95 -11.11 -3.00
N SER A 226 -15.00 -10.41 -3.43
CA SER A 226 -15.42 -10.36 -4.82
C SER A 226 -15.04 -9.03 -5.49
N HIS A 227 -14.63 -9.11 -6.75
CA HIS A 227 -14.54 -7.99 -7.66
C HIS A 227 -15.95 -7.56 -8.02
N LYS A 228 -16.48 -6.56 -7.29
CA LYS A 228 -17.78 -5.96 -7.63
C LYS A 228 -17.78 -5.29 -9.00
N TYR A 229 -16.58 -4.95 -9.51
CA TYR A 229 -16.39 -4.16 -10.72
C TYR A 229 -15.45 -4.88 -11.67
N LYS A 230 -15.81 -4.87 -12.95
CA LYS A 230 -14.95 -5.25 -14.06
C LYS A 230 -14.62 -4.01 -14.86
N SER A 231 -13.39 -3.90 -15.32
CA SER A 231 -12.93 -2.85 -16.23
C SER A 231 -12.41 -3.53 -17.49
N ASN A 232 -13.02 -3.18 -18.64
CA ASN A 232 -12.79 -3.85 -19.92
C ASN A 232 -13.00 -5.38 -19.88
N GLY A 233 -13.98 -5.85 -19.10
CA GLY A 233 -14.29 -7.27 -18.94
C GLY A 233 -13.35 -8.04 -18.02
N ASN A 234 -12.29 -7.41 -17.49
CA ASN A 234 -11.35 -8.02 -16.56
C ASN A 234 -11.62 -7.55 -15.11
N PRO A 235 -11.33 -8.40 -14.11
CA PRO A 235 -11.34 -8.00 -12.71
C PRO A 235 -10.51 -6.74 -12.44
N ASP A 236 -11.05 -5.82 -11.63
CA ASP A 236 -10.40 -4.55 -11.29
C ASP A 236 -9.80 -4.58 -9.88
N GLY A 237 -8.65 -5.25 -9.74
CA GLY A 237 -7.94 -5.37 -8.47
C GLY A 237 -7.48 -4.04 -7.88
N PHE A 238 -7.13 -3.07 -8.74
CA PHE A 238 -6.74 -1.73 -8.28
C PHE A 238 -7.89 -1.01 -7.59
N ARG A 239 -9.07 -1.08 -8.18
CA ARG A 239 -10.28 -0.48 -7.60
C ARG A 239 -10.64 -1.11 -6.28
N LEU A 240 -10.63 -2.44 -6.20
CA LEU A 240 -10.90 -3.13 -4.95
C LEU A 240 -9.86 -2.77 -3.87
N LEU A 241 -8.57 -2.73 -4.21
CA LEU A 241 -7.53 -2.31 -3.27
C LEU A 241 -7.75 -0.87 -2.78
N TYR A 242 -8.07 0.06 -3.69
CA TYR A 242 -8.32 1.46 -3.37
C TYR A 242 -9.51 1.64 -2.43
N GLU A 243 -10.66 1.02 -2.75
CA GLU A 243 -11.86 1.08 -1.91
C GLU A 243 -11.59 0.53 -0.49
N ARG A 244 -10.78 -0.54 -0.39
CA ARG A 244 -10.38 -1.11 0.91
C ARG A 244 -9.46 -0.17 1.68
N TRP A 245 -8.48 0.42 1.01
CA TRP A 245 -7.54 1.38 1.60
C TRP A 245 -8.26 2.63 2.13
N ASP A 246 -9.21 3.16 1.36
CA ASP A 246 -10.00 4.34 1.73
C ASP A 246 -10.87 4.07 2.97
N ILE A 247 -11.55 2.92 3.01
CA ILE A 247 -12.33 2.50 4.19
C ILE A 247 -11.44 2.36 5.43
N GLU A 248 -10.25 1.79 5.28
CA GLU A 248 -9.34 1.56 6.40
C GLU A 248 -8.82 2.84 7.01
N ILE A 249 -8.50 3.82 6.16
CA ILE A 249 -8.12 5.15 6.61
C ILE A 249 -9.27 5.84 7.33
N ALA A 250 -10.49 5.76 6.79
CA ALA A 250 -11.66 6.37 7.42
C ALA A 250 -11.91 5.82 8.85
N LEU A 251 -11.61 4.54 9.08
CA LEU A 251 -11.75 3.90 10.39
C LEU A 251 -10.65 4.27 11.41
N HIS A 252 -9.51 4.82 10.96
CA HIS A 252 -8.42 5.27 11.86
C HIS A 252 -8.52 6.76 12.22
N VAL A 253 -9.49 7.48 11.65
CA VAL A 253 -9.73 8.91 11.93
C VAL A 253 -10.73 9.12 13.08
N THR A 254 -11.32 8.05 13.63
CA THR A 254 -12.21 8.03 14.81
C THR A 254 -11.50 7.50 16.05
#